data_AF-A0A1C5XHV7-F1
#
_entry.id   AF-A0A1C5XHV7-F1
#
_cell.length_a   1.000
_cell.length_b   1.000
_cell.length_c   1.000
_cell.angle_alpha   90.00
_cell.angle_beta   90.00
_cell.angle_gamma   90.00
#
_symmetry.space_group_name_H-M   'P 1'
#
loop_
_entity.id
_entity.type
_entity.pdbx_description
1 polymer ?
#
loop_
_entity_poly.entity_id
_entity_poly.type
_entity_poly.pdbx_seq_one_letter_code
_entity_poly.pdbx_strand_id
1 'polypeptide(L)' 'MSYYVSGYYQEKAILKKDGHLFFIQCEEADAPTGTMVEGNAAISIAELPEKEQQEILQIYAS' A
#
# COMPACT_ATOMS: atom_id res chain seq x y z
N MET A 1 -12.87 -4.67 5.65
CA MET A 1 -11.68 -4.65 6.54
C MET A 1 -10.90 -3.39 6.21
N SER A 2 -10.59 -2.51 7.17
CA SER A 2 -9.94 -1.22 6.86
C SER A 2 -8.42 -1.25 7.03
N TYR A 3 -7.73 -0.47 6.20
CA TYR A 3 -6.27 -0.37 6.10
C TYR A 3 -5.83 1.09 6.11
N TYR A 4 -4.68 1.36 6.70
CA TYR A 4 -4.12 2.71 6.76
C TYR A 4 -3.25 3.00 5.54
N VAL A 5 -3.57 4.08 4.82
CA VAL A 5 -2.77 4.53 3.69
C VAL A 5 -1.49 5.19 4.20
N SER A 6 -0.37 4.51 4.02
CA SER A 6 0.96 4.97 4.44
C SER A 6 1.61 5.88 3.39
N GLY A 7 1.24 5.74 2.12
CA GLY A 7 1.74 6.58 1.04
C GLY A 7 1.43 5.99 -0.33
N TYR A 8 2.14 6.47 -1.35
CA TYR A 8 1.95 6.07 -2.74
C TYR A 8 3.26 5.64 -3.39
N TYR A 9 3.15 4.62 -4.23
CA TYR A 9 4.24 4.13 -5.06
C TYR A 9 3.69 3.78 -6.45
N GLN A 10 4.09 4.52 -7.49
CA GLN A 10 3.71 4.28 -8.88
C GLN A 10 2.19 4.00 -9.07
N GLU A 11 1.33 4.95 -8.66
CA GLU A 11 -0.14 4.84 -8.77
C GLU A 11 -0.75 3.70 -7.93
N LYS A 12 0.00 3.20 -6.95
CA LYS A 12 -0.46 2.23 -5.96
C LYS A 12 -0.44 2.89 -4.59
N ALA A 13 -1.57 2.92 -3.89
CA ALA A 13 -1.57 3.32 -2.49
C ALA A 13 -1.00 2.17 -1.66
N ILE A 14 0.06 2.45 -0.91
CA ILE A 14 0.70 1.51 -0.01
C ILE A 14 -0.01 1.55 1.33
N LEU A 15 -0.46 0.38 1.75
CA LEU A 15 -1.28 0.17 2.93
C LEU A 15 -0.47 -0.60 3.98
N LYS A 16 -0.56 -0.20 5.24
CA LYS A 16 0.11 -0.89 6.36
C LYS A 16 -0.93 -1.40 7.35
N LYS A 17 -0.81 -2.68 7.72
CA LYS A 17 -1.68 -3.32 8.71
C LYS A 17 -0.95 -4.46 9.40
N ASP A 18 -0.94 -4.46 10.73
CA ASP A 18 -0.34 -5.52 11.56
C ASP A 18 1.11 -5.88 11.16
N GLY A 19 1.91 -4.86 10.76
CA GLY A 19 3.29 -5.04 10.29
C GLY A 19 3.44 -5.57 8.86
N HIS A 20 2.32 -5.82 8.17
CA HIS A 20 2.29 -6.29 6.79
C HIS A 20 1.96 -5.13 5.84
N LEU A 21 2.53 -5.18 4.63
CA LEU A 21 2.30 -4.20 3.58
C LEU A 21 1.38 -4.77 2.50
N PHE A 22 0.46 -3.93 2.06
CA PHE A 22 -0.48 -4.21 0.99
C PHE A 22 -0.50 -3.03 0.01
N PHE A 23 -1.10 -3.22 -1.14
CA PHE A 23 -1.33 -2.15 -2.10
C PHE A 23 -2.74 -2.20 -2.67
N ILE A 24 -3.23 -1.05 -3.10
CA ILE A 24 -4.39 -0.92 -3.98
C ILE A 24 -4.00 -0.04 -5.16
N GLN A 25 -4.51 -0.34 -6.34
CA GLN A 25 -4.32 0.51 -7.51
C GLN A 25 -5.40 1.59 -7.50
N CYS A 26 -5.01 2.83 -7.19
CA CYS A 26 -5.90 3.99 -7.13
C CYS A 26 -5.08 5.29 -7.25
N GLU A 27 -5.75 6.38 -7.60
CA GLU A 27 -5.11 7.69 -7.61
C GLU A 27 -5.02 8.26 -6.18
N GLU A 28 -4.08 9.17 -5.94
CA GLU A 28 -3.94 9.86 -4.65
C GLU A 28 -5.20 10.62 -4.23
N ALA A 29 -5.97 11.11 -5.21
CA ALA A 29 -7.25 11.76 -4.99
C ALA A 29 -8.31 10.82 -4.37
N ASP A 30 -8.25 9.52 -4.66
CA ASP A 30 -9.23 8.52 -4.20
C ASP A 30 -8.94 8.05 -2.77
N ALA A 31 -7.65 7.93 -2.40
CA ALA A 31 -7.24 7.42 -1.10
C ALA A 31 -6.09 8.24 -0.50
N PRO A 32 -6.33 9.46 -0.01
CA PRO A 32 -5.27 10.33 0.47
C PRO A 32 -4.41 9.68 1.57
N THR A 33 -3.12 9.98 1.57
CA THR A 33 -2.21 9.51 2.64
C THR A 33 -2.72 9.93 4.01
N GLY A 34 -2.68 9.02 5.00
CA GLY A 34 -3.21 9.28 6.34
C GLY A 34 -4.69 8.98 6.53
N THR A 35 -5.37 8.46 5.49
CA THR A 35 -6.76 8.00 5.58
C THR A 35 -6.85 6.49 5.77
N MET A 36 -8.05 6.03 6.15
CA MET A 36 -8.39 4.61 6.24
C MET A 36 -9.23 4.21 5.03
N VAL A 37 -8.79 3.20 4.29
CA VAL A 37 -9.52 2.67 3.13
C VAL A 37 -10.05 1.28 3.41
N GLU A 38 -11.19 0.93 2.81
CA GLU A 38 -11.70 -0.44 2.83
C GLU A 38 -10.89 -1.32 1.88
N GLY A 39 -10.14 -2.27 2.41
CA GLY A 39 -9.26 -3.13 1.62
C GLY A 39 -9.96 -4.35 1.04
N ASN A 40 -11.18 -4.20 0.55
CA ASN A 40 -11.79 -5.26 -0.28
C ASN A 40 -10.98 -5.47 -1.58
N ALA A 41 -10.23 -4.45 -2.01
CA ALA A 41 -9.31 -4.51 -3.14
C ALA A 41 -7.83 -4.60 -2.74
N ALA A 42 -7.50 -4.71 -1.43
CA ALA A 42 -6.12 -4.71 -0.97
C ALA A 42 -5.41 -6.01 -1.33
N ILE A 43 -4.32 -5.90 -2.10
CA ILE A 43 -3.49 -7.01 -2.55
C ILE A 43 -2.17 -6.98 -1.78
N SER A 44 -1.61 -8.14 -1.44
CA SER A 44 -0.30 -8.18 -0.79
C SER A 44 0.78 -7.68 -1.75
N ILE A 45 1.75 -6.91 -1.24
CA ILE A 45 2.91 -6.51 -2.06
C ILE A 45 3.69 -7.73 -2.57
N ALA A 46 3.54 -8.90 -1.96
CA ALA A 46 4.16 -10.16 -2.42
C ALA A 46 3.78 -10.54 -3.86
N GLU A 47 2.66 -10.03 -4.39
CA GLU A 47 2.21 -10.24 -5.77
C GLU A 47 2.92 -9.31 -6.78
N LEU A 48 3.67 -8.31 -6.32
CA LEU A 48 4.44 -7.41 -7.18
C LEU A 48 5.78 -8.04 -7.59
N PRO A 49 6.47 -7.52 -8.62
CA PRO A 49 7.83 -7.93 -8.91
C PRO A 49 8.77 -7.72 -7.72
N GLU A 50 9.74 -8.62 -7.51
CA GLU A 50 10.67 -8.58 -6.37
C GLU A 50 11.36 -7.22 -6.20
N LYS A 51 11.68 -6.55 -7.33
CA LYS A 51 12.25 -5.21 -7.31
C LYS A 51 11.31 -4.17 -6.68
N GLU A 52 10.04 -4.15 -7.08
CA GLU A 52 9.05 -3.23 -6.49
C GLU A 52 8.84 -3.56 -5.01
N GLN A 53 8.80 -4.84 -4.65
CA GLN A 53 8.69 -5.26 -3.25
C GLN A 53 9.84 -4.71 -2.40
N GLN A 54 11.09 -4.86 -2.86
CA GLN A 54 12.26 -4.39 -2.15
C GLN A 54 12.26 -2.87 -2.00
N GLU A 55 11.88 -2.12 -3.05
CA GLU A 55 11.80 -0.66 -2.99
C GLU A 55 10.71 -0.21 -2.00
N ILE A 56 9.51 -0.81 -2.05
CA ILE A 56 8.42 -0.52 -1.12
C ILE A 56 8.83 -0.86 0.32
N LEU A 57 9.49 -2.00 0.55
CA LEU A 57 9.99 -2.38 1.88
C LEU A 57 11.03 -1.38 2.38
N GLN A 58 11.96 -0.91 1.55
CA GLN A 58 12.95 0.10 1.97
C GLN A 58 12.31 1.43 2.37
N ILE A 59 11.19 1.80 1.73
CA ILE A 59 10.49 3.06 2.02
C ILE A 59 9.55 2.93 3.22
N TYR A 60 8.82 1.82 3.35
CA TYR A 60 7.67 1.69 4.27
C TYR A 60 7.83 0.63 5.38
N ALA A 61 8.88 -0.21 5.35
CA ALA A 61 9.13 -1.21 6.39
C ALA A 61 9.84 -0.66 7.64
N SER A 62 10.11 0.66 7.69
CA SER A 62 10.56 1.34 8.93
C SER A 62 9.43 1.52 9.95
#